data_AF-A0A497RKF3-F1
#
_entry.id   AF-A0A497RKF3-F1
#
_cell.length_a   1.000
_cell.length_b   1.000
_cell.length_c   1.000
_cell.angle_alpha   90.00
_cell.angle_beta   90.00
_cell.angle_gamma   90.00
#
_symmetry.space_group_name_H-M   'P 1'
#
loop_
_entity.id
_entity.type
_entity.pdbx_description
1 polymer ?
#
loop_
_entity_poly.entity_id
_entity_poly.type
_entity_poly.pdbx_seq_one_letter_code
_entity_poly.pdbx_strand_id
1 'polypeptide(L)'
;MDYSRLTEVYQKLEKTSSRLEMTSIVADFLAEVPREDLQIILLFLRGRVFPSWSEKELGIGHKMVIKAISIVSGIPENKVEDKIRETGDTGIAAEQLMVKKAQTTLFTERLTVRKVYENLDKLASLTGKGSQDKKISYIAELLSFSQPKESRYLVRTILEELRLGVGEGIVRDAIAQSFQVDPRLVERAYSLSSDLGEVARIAKSEGNDGLKKINLMPGRPMEVMLAQKAKDIQEVLDKFKIVAFEIKYDGARIQIHKDNSKVHLFTRRLENVTKQFPEIVKSAKENIRGDSAIVEGEMVAIKDLDDRHPRPFQDLSRRIKRKYDIPEMVKKIPVEINLFDVVFYEGESKIGEKFKNRRKLLEKIIMETDTFKLAEQSITNSIEEADKFYRRALNLGHEGVMAKNLDAPYQPGSRVGYMYKIKPIMETLDLVIIGATWGEGRRAHWLASFLLAVLDPDTGEFLTIGKMGTGFTDEQFREMTETLKGEISEQMGKEVKLKPKVVVEVAYEEIQKSPTYSSGYALRFPRLVRVRTDKGPQDADTLQRVEELLSK
;
A
#
# COMPACT_ATOMS: atom_id res chain seq x y z
N MET A 1 -9.08 -0.27 29.83
CA MET A 1 -10.50 -0.40 29.40
C MET A 1 -10.86 -1.85 29.06
N ASP A 2 -12.09 -2.29 29.35
CA ASP A 2 -12.61 -3.62 28.98
C ASP A 2 -12.64 -3.79 27.45
N TYR A 3 -12.26 -4.98 26.95
CA TYR A 3 -12.25 -5.28 25.52
C TYR A 3 -13.67 -5.33 24.94
N SER A 4 -14.65 -5.78 25.71
CA SER A 4 -16.07 -5.76 25.34
C SER A 4 -16.54 -4.39 24.83
N ARG A 5 -16.11 -3.29 25.46
CA ARG A 5 -16.47 -1.93 25.02
C ARG A 5 -15.97 -1.63 23.60
N LEU A 6 -14.76 -2.07 23.26
CA LEU A 6 -14.23 -1.96 21.91
C LEU A 6 -15.01 -2.85 20.91
N THR A 7 -15.45 -4.03 21.34
CA THR A 7 -16.27 -4.91 20.48
C THR A 7 -17.65 -4.34 20.19
N GLU A 8 -18.26 -3.61 21.13
CA GLU A 8 -19.51 -2.89 20.88
C GLU A 8 -19.34 -1.83 19.79
N VAL A 9 -18.21 -1.11 19.80
CA VAL A 9 -17.87 -0.12 18.78
C VAL A 9 -17.72 -0.80 17.42
N TYR A 10 -17.04 -1.95 17.35
CA TYR A 10 -16.95 -2.73 16.12
C TYR A 10 -18.31 -3.14 15.58
N GLN A 11 -19.22 -3.61 16.44
CA GLN A 11 -20.58 -3.96 16.05
C GLN A 11 -21.37 -2.78 15.50
N LYS A 12 -21.18 -1.57 16.04
CA LYS A 12 -21.79 -0.35 15.51
C LYS A 12 -21.22 0.00 14.14
N LEU A 13 -19.89 -0.08 13.98
CA LEU A 13 -19.21 0.23 12.72
C LEU A 13 -19.61 -0.73 11.59
N GLU A 14 -19.78 -2.03 11.86
CA GLU A 14 -20.24 -2.99 10.85
C GLU A 14 -21.66 -2.74 10.33
N LYS A 15 -22.49 -2.03 11.10
CA LYS A 15 -23.89 -1.76 10.74
C LYS A 15 -24.07 -0.53 9.87
N THR A 16 -23.02 0.28 9.70
CA THR A 16 -23.08 1.49 8.89
C THR A 16 -22.09 1.45 7.74
N SER A 17 -22.46 2.07 6.63
CA SER A 17 -21.57 2.38 5.51
C SER A 17 -21.31 3.88 5.37
N SER A 18 -21.94 4.70 6.22
CA SER A 18 -21.81 6.15 6.19
C SER A 18 -20.50 6.58 6.83
N ARG A 19 -19.66 7.29 6.07
CA ARG A 19 -18.40 7.85 6.56
C ARG A 19 -18.63 8.77 7.77
N LEU A 20 -19.64 9.64 7.70
CA LEU A 20 -19.93 10.60 8.77
C LEU A 20 -20.38 9.90 10.06
N GLU A 21 -21.20 8.86 9.93
CA GLU A 21 -21.66 8.07 11.08
C GLU A 21 -20.51 7.29 11.70
N MET A 22 -19.66 6.65 10.88
CA MET A 22 -18.44 6.00 11.37
C MET A 22 -17.52 6.99 12.10
N THR A 23 -17.33 8.19 11.56
CA THR A 23 -16.55 9.25 12.22
C THR A 23 -17.12 9.60 13.59
N SER A 24 -18.45 9.80 13.70
CA SER A 24 -19.08 10.10 14.99
C SER A 24 -18.92 8.94 15.99
N ILE A 25 -19.18 7.70 15.56
CA ILE A 25 -19.03 6.51 16.41
C ILE A 25 -17.60 6.42 16.98
N VAL A 26 -16.59 6.64 16.14
CA VAL A 26 -15.19 6.62 16.58
C VAL A 26 -14.88 7.81 17.48
N ALA A 27 -15.35 9.02 17.15
CA ALA A 27 -15.10 10.22 17.95
C ALA A 27 -15.67 10.11 19.37
N ASP A 28 -16.93 9.69 19.49
CA ASP A 28 -17.61 9.49 20.77
C ASP A 28 -16.87 8.47 21.63
N PHE A 29 -16.38 7.39 21.01
CA PHE A 29 -15.60 6.39 21.70
C PHE A 29 -14.23 6.92 22.16
N LEU A 30 -13.49 7.65 21.31
CA LEU A 30 -12.17 8.20 21.64
C LEU A 30 -12.22 9.18 22.83
N ALA A 31 -13.34 9.89 23.01
CA ALA A 31 -13.53 10.79 24.14
C ALA A 31 -13.44 10.02 25.49
N GLU A 32 -14.03 8.82 25.54
CA GLU A 32 -14.07 7.94 26.72
C GLU A 32 -12.76 7.18 26.97
N VAL A 33 -11.93 6.96 25.94
CA VAL A 33 -10.74 6.10 26.02
C VAL A 33 -9.62 6.74 26.86
N PRO A 34 -9.05 6.06 27.88
CA PRO A 34 -7.90 6.56 28.63
C PRO A 34 -6.70 6.88 27.71
N ARG A 35 -5.93 7.92 28.06
CA ARG A 35 -4.84 8.45 27.24
C ARG A 35 -3.82 7.37 26.84
N GLU A 36 -3.50 6.51 27.78
CA GLU A 36 -2.53 5.42 27.67
C GLU A 36 -3.03 4.24 26.81
N ASP A 37 -4.34 4.10 26.63
CA ASP A 37 -4.94 3.04 25.81
C ASP A 37 -5.16 3.52 24.34
N LEU A 38 -5.11 4.83 24.06
CA LEU A 38 -5.39 5.41 22.73
C LEU A 38 -4.54 4.81 21.60
N GLN A 39 -3.25 4.57 21.86
CA GLN A 39 -2.35 4.03 20.83
C GLN A 39 -2.76 2.62 20.42
N ILE A 40 -3.07 1.77 21.38
CA ILE A 40 -3.53 0.40 21.15
C ILE A 40 -4.89 0.42 20.44
N ILE A 41 -5.81 1.28 20.91
CA ILE A 41 -7.16 1.38 20.36
C ILE A 41 -7.16 1.79 18.90
N LEU A 42 -6.34 2.77 18.52
CA LEU A 42 -6.29 3.23 17.14
C LEU A 42 -5.65 2.21 16.20
N LEU A 43 -4.68 1.42 16.68
CA LEU A 43 -4.17 0.27 15.92
C LEU A 43 -5.27 -0.77 15.73
N PHE A 44 -5.98 -1.14 16.79
CA PHE A 44 -7.03 -2.16 16.73
C PHE A 44 -8.23 -1.74 15.87
N LEU A 45 -8.71 -0.49 15.96
CA LEU A 45 -9.75 0.06 15.07
C LEU A 45 -9.35 0.01 13.59
N ARG A 46 -8.04 0.07 13.32
CA ARG A 46 -7.45 -0.05 11.99
C ARG A 46 -7.20 -1.48 11.55
N GLY A 47 -7.57 -2.46 12.38
CA GLY A 47 -7.36 -3.89 12.12
C GLY A 47 -5.89 -4.30 12.19
N ARG A 48 -5.06 -3.56 12.91
CA ARG A 48 -3.61 -3.82 13.05
C ARG A 48 -3.22 -3.97 14.50
N VAL A 49 -2.17 -4.74 14.78
CA VAL A 49 -1.58 -4.81 16.11
C VAL A 49 -0.37 -3.89 16.25
N PHE A 50 0.40 -3.71 15.17
CA PHE A 50 1.57 -2.85 15.13
C PHE A 50 1.47 -1.82 14.00
N PRO A 51 2.15 -0.67 14.12
CA PRO A 51 2.34 0.25 13.00
C PRO A 51 3.02 -0.46 11.81
N SER A 52 2.74 -0.05 10.57
CA SER A 52 3.33 -0.69 9.36
C SER A 52 4.86 -0.61 9.28
N TRP A 53 5.44 0.37 9.97
CA TRP A 53 6.88 0.59 10.02
C TRP A 53 7.58 -0.20 11.13
N SER A 54 6.80 -0.86 12.00
CA SER A 54 7.34 -1.79 13.01
C SER A 54 7.95 -3.01 12.34
N GLU A 55 9.01 -3.55 12.92
CA GLU A 55 9.55 -4.86 12.53
C GLU A 55 8.77 -6.04 13.11
N LYS A 56 7.83 -5.77 14.02
CA LYS A 56 7.02 -6.79 14.68
C LYS A 56 5.91 -7.26 13.77
N GLU A 57 5.75 -8.57 13.69
CA GLU A 57 4.65 -9.23 13.01
C GLU A 57 4.15 -10.38 13.88
N LEU A 58 2.84 -10.63 13.89
CA LEU A 58 2.29 -11.77 14.63
C LEU A 58 2.74 -13.10 14.03
N GLY A 59 2.79 -13.19 12.69
CA GLY A 59 3.14 -14.41 11.97
C GLY A 59 2.18 -15.57 12.28
N ILE A 60 0.88 -15.26 12.38
CA ILE A 60 -0.19 -16.22 12.67
C ILE A 60 -0.98 -16.51 11.39
N GLY A 61 -1.11 -17.79 11.06
CA GLY A 61 -1.95 -18.24 9.94
C GLY A 61 -3.26 -18.87 10.41
N HIS A 62 -4.23 -18.98 9.50
CA HIS A 62 -5.55 -19.57 9.76
C HIS A 62 -5.48 -20.94 10.46
N LYS A 63 -4.56 -21.83 10.06
CA LYS A 63 -4.39 -23.16 10.69
C LYS A 63 -4.07 -23.10 12.19
N MET A 64 -3.26 -22.13 12.62
CA MET A 64 -2.96 -21.95 14.05
C MET A 64 -4.19 -21.51 14.83
N VAL A 65 -4.98 -20.61 14.24
CA VAL A 65 -6.24 -20.14 14.83
C VAL A 65 -7.27 -21.25 14.92
N ILE A 66 -7.42 -22.07 13.85
CA ILE A 66 -8.28 -23.25 13.84
C ILE A 66 -7.93 -24.20 14.99
N LYS A 67 -6.64 -24.53 15.15
CA LYS A 67 -6.16 -25.39 16.24
C LYS A 67 -6.43 -24.77 17.61
N ALA A 68 -6.23 -23.46 17.78
CA ALA A 68 -6.56 -22.78 19.03
C ALA A 68 -8.07 -22.79 19.35
N ILE A 69 -8.93 -22.55 18.35
CA ILE A 69 -10.40 -22.66 18.48
C ILE A 69 -10.79 -24.09 18.87
N SER A 70 -10.19 -25.09 18.23
CA SER A 70 -10.43 -26.50 18.51
C SER A 70 -10.10 -26.86 19.97
N ILE A 71 -8.94 -26.43 20.47
CA ILE A 71 -8.52 -26.63 21.87
C ILE A 71 -9.54 -26.07 22.86
N VAL A 72 -10.00 -24.83 22.66
CA VAL A 72 -10.86 -24.14 23.64
C VAL A 72 -12.31 -24.63 23.58
N SER A 73 -12.83 -24.86 22.38
CA SER A 73 -14.21 -25.33 22.18
C SER A 73 -14.37 -26.84 22.44
N GLY A 74 -13.28 -27.62 22.35
CA GLY A 74 -13.33 -29.08 22.33
C GLY A 74 -13.86 -29.66 21.01
N ILE A 75 -14.08 -28.82 19.99
CA ILE A 75 -14.61 -29.23 18.69
C ILE A 75 -13.44 -29.65 17.78
N PRO A 76 -13.48 -30.81 17.11
CA PRO A 76 -12.42 -31.25 16.20
C PRO A 76 -12.10 -30.22 15.09
N GLU A 77 -10.82 -30.09 14.71
CA GLU A 77 -10.34 -29.08 13.73
C GLU A 77 -11.12 -29.11 12.41
N ASN A 78 -11.46 -30.30 11.87
CA ASN A 78 -12.24 -30.43 10.64
C ASN A 78 -13.65 -29.81 10.76
N LYS A 79 -14.27 -29.88 11.94
CA LYS A 79 -15.57 -29.24 12.20
C LYS A 79 -15.46 -27.74 12.37
N VAL A 80 -14.34 -27.25 12.87
CA VAL A 80 -14.02 -25.81 12.86
C VAL A 80 -13.87 -25.33 11.41
N GLU A 81 -13.14 -26.07 10.57
CA GLU A 81 -13.00 -25.75 9.13
C GLU A 81 -14.33 -25.77 8.38
N ASP A 82 -15.19 -26.77 8.62
CA ASP A 82 -16.55 -26.83 8.07
C ASP A 82 -17.32 -25.55 8.42
N LYS A 83 -17.22 -25.10 9.68
CA LYS A 83 -17.92 -23.91 10.16
C LYS A 83 -17.38 -22.61 9.56
N ILE A 84 -16.07 -22.52 9.36
CA ILE A 84 -15.44 -21.38 8.65
C ILE A 84 -15.94 -21.33 7.21
N ARG A 85 -16.06 -22.48 6.54
CA ARG A 85 -16.58 -22.55 5.16
C ARG A 85 -18.05 -22.13 5.08
N GLU A 86 -18.86 -22.54 6.05
CA GLU A 86 -20.29 -22.17 6.15
C GLU A 86 -20.47 -20.66 6.36
N THR A 87 -19.72 -20.08 7.29
CA THR A 87 -19.86 -18.67 7.67
C THR A 87 -19.10 -17.72 6.74
N GLY A 88 -18.10 -18.21 6.01
CA GLY A 88 -17.19 -17.42 5.18
C GLY A 88 -16.24 -16.52 5.97
N ASP A 89 -16.19 -16.63 7.30
CA ASP A 89 -15.42 -15.74 8.18
C ASP A 89 -14.98 -16.47 9.46
N THR A 90 -13.67 -16.53 9.70
CA THR A 90 -13.09 -17.23 10.85
C THR A 90 -13.51 -16.64 12.19
N GLY A 91 -13.75 -15.32 12.26
CA GLY A 91 -14.25 -14.65 13.46
C GLY A 91 -15.71 -15.00 13.75
N ILE A 92 -16.58 -15.03 12.75
CA ILE A 92 -17.99 -15.43 12.94
C ILE A 92 -18.07 -16.91 13.32
N ALA A 93 -17.27 -17.77 12.71
CA ALA A 93 -17.16 -19.17 13.12
C ALA A 93 -16.73 -19.28 14.59
N ALA A 94 -15.70 -18.51 15.01
CA ALA A 94 -15.27 -18.47 16.40
C ALA A 94 -16.40 -18.01 17.35
N GLU A 95 -17.16 -16.96 16.99
CA GLU A 95 -18.31 -16.48 17.77
C GLU A 95 -19.30 -17.61 18.05
N GLN A 96 -19.65 -18.38 17.02
CA GLN A 96 -20.66 -19.43 17.11
C GLN A 96 -20.15 -20.67 17.84
N LEU A 97 -18.86 -21.00 17.71
CA LEU A 97 -18.24 -22.18 18.35
C LEU A 97 -17.87 -21.93 19.82
N MET A 98 -17.65 -20.67 20.22
CA MET A 98 -17.24 -20.30 21.58
C MET A 98 -18.40 -20.13 22.57
N VAL A 99 -19.64 -20.45 22.17
CA VAL A 99 -20.83 -20.40 23.05
C VAL A 99 -20.76 -21.45 24.16
N LYS A 100 -20.22 -22.64 23.86
CA LYS A 100 -19.96 -23.70 24.84
C LYS A 100 -18.47 -24.01 24.83
N LYS A 101 -17.76 -23.64 25.89
CA LYS A 101 -16.32 -23.91 26.03
C LYS A 101 -16.12 -25.22 26.77
N ALA A 102 -15.34 -26.14 26.19
CA ALA A 102 -14.92 -27.36 26.88
C ALA A 102 -13.90 -27.07 27.98
N GLN A 103 -13.08 -26.04 27.78
CA GLN A 103 -12.11 -25.56 28.75
C GLN A 103 -12.63 -24.29 29.44
N THR A 104 -13.19 -24.45 30.64
CA THR A 104 -13.60 -23.33 31.50
C THR A 104 -12.50 -23.01 32.50
N THR A 105 -12.11 -21.75 32.60
CA THR A 105 -11.14 -21.28 33.60
C THR A 105 -11.79 -21.26 34.99
N LEU A 106 -11.04 -21.60 36.04
CA LEU A 106 -11.50 -21.55 37.45
C LEU A 106 -11.85 -20.12 37.91
N PHE A 107 -11.31 -19.11 37.23
CA PHE A 107 -11.55 -17.69 37.47
C PHE A 107 -12.04 -17.02 36.19
N THR A 108 -13.09 -16.20 36.29
CA THR A 108 -13.59 -15.35 35.20
C THR A 108 -12.93 -13.99 35.30
N GLU A 109 -11.83 -13.78 34.57
CA GLU A 109 -11.21 -12.47 34.41
C GLU A 109 -11.74 -11.82 33.12
N ARG A 110 -12.23 -10.59 33.20
CA ARG A 110 -12.65 -9.84 32.01
C ARG A 110 -11.44 -9.48 31.16
N LEU A 111 -11.53 -9.67 29.85
CA LEU A 111 -10.48 -9.22 28.93
C LEU A 111 -10.43 -7.69 28.89
N THR A 112 -9.23 -7.14 29.02
CA THR A 112 -8.96 -5.72 28.79
C THR A 112 -8.20 -5.55 27.47
N VAL A 113 -8.36 -4.38 26.86
CA VAL A 113 -7.64 -4.02 25.61
C VAL A 113 -6.12 -4.15 25.78
N ARG A 114 -5.61 -3.73 26.95
CA ARG A 114 -4.19 -3.85 27.29
C ARG A 114 -3.74 -5.29 27.38
N LYS A 115 -4.48 -6.16 28.08
CA LYS A 115 -4.16 -7.59 28.18
C LYS A 115 -4.16 -8.25 26.80
N VAL A 116 -5.11 -7.90 25.93
CA VAL A 116 -5.12 -8.37 24.54
C VAL A 116 -3.83 -7.93 23.82
N TYR A 117 -3.51 -6.62 23.83
CA TYR A 117 -2.31 -6.10 23.17
C TYR A 117 -1.01 -6.71 23.70
N GLU A 118 -0.83 -6.78 25.02
CA GLU A 118 0.38 -7.34 25.63
C GLU A 118 0.59 -8.80 25.26
N ASN A 119 -0.48 -9.59 25.17
CA ASN A 119 -0.38 -10.97 24.71
C ASN A 119 -0.03 -11.05 23.22
N LEU A 120 -0.65 -10.22 22.37
CA LEU A 120 -0.33 -10.15 20.95
C LEU A 120 1.12 -9.65 20.71
N ASP A 121 1.62 -8.73 21.53
CA ASP A 121 3.01 -8.26 21.50
C ASP A 121 4.00 -9.37 21.88
N LYS A 122 3.67 -10.17 22.90
CA LYS A 122 4.44 -11.36 23.27
C LYS A 122 4.51 -12.36 22.11
N LEU A 123 3.39 -12.60 21.41
CA LEU A 123 3.36 -13.51 20.26
C LEU A 123 4.37 -13.11 19.17
N ALA A 124 4.50 -11.81 18.88
CA ALA A 124 5.43 -11.31 17.87
C ALA A 124 6.91 -11.58 18.22
N SER A 125 7.23 -11.70 19.51
CA SER A 125 8.58 -12.00 19.97
C SER A 125 8.93 -13.51 19.93
N LEU A 126 7.93 -14.38 19.77
CA LEU A 126 8.15 -15.84 19.71
C LEU A 126 8.64 -16.27 18.33
N THR A 127 9.91 -16.65 18.26
CA THR A 127 10.56 -17.15 17.04
C THR A 127 11.31 -18.45 17.31
N GLY A 128 11.71 -19.15 16.24
CA GLY A 128 12.50 -20.39 16.34
C GLY A 128 11.69 -21.67 16.57
N LYS A 129 12.40 -22.77 16.86
CA LYS A 129 11.81 -24.11 17.02
C LYS A 129 10.82 -24.13 18.20
N GLY A 130 9.63 -24.68 17.98
CA GLY A 130 8.56 -24.74 19.01
C GLY A 130 7.80 -23.42 19.23
N SER A 131 8.13 -22.35 18.51
CA SER A 131 7.38 -21.08 18.59
C SER A 131 5.92 -21.21 18.16
N GLN A 132 5.65 -22.06 17.16
CA GLN A 132 4.30 -22.28 16.64
C GLN A 132 3.35 -22.82 17.70
N ASP A 133 3.74 -23.87 18.43
CA ASP A 133 2.89 -24.45 19.48
C ASP A 133 2.68 -23.48 20.64
N LYS A 134 3.72 -22.73 21.05
CA LYS A 134 3.56 -21.67 22.05
C LYS A 134 2.56 -20.61 21.60
N LYS A 135 2.66 -20.16 20.34
CA LYS A 135 1.71 -19.18 19.77
C LYS A 135 0.27 -19.69 19.80
N ILE A 136 0.05 -20.96 19.45
CA ILE A 136 -1.26 -21.61 19.53
C ILE A 136 -1.78 -21.60 20.98
N SER A 137 -0.94 -21.96 21.97
CA SER A 137 -1.33 -21.97 23.38
C SER A 137 -1.73 -20.59 23.90
N TYR A 138 -0.97 -19.54 23.56
CA TYR A 138 -1.31 -18.16 23.94
C TYR A 138 -2.60 -17.67 23.28
N ILE A 139 -2.86 -18.03 22.02
CA ILE A 139 -4.13 -17.71 21.35
C ILE A 139 -5.28 -18.45 22.02
N ALA A 140 -5.12 -19.74 22.34
CA ALA A 140 -6.11 -20.53 23.06
C ALA A 140 -6.40 -19.94 24.44
N GLU A 141 -5.36 -19.50 25.16
CA GLU A 141 -5.51 -18.80 26.44
C GLU A 141 -6.36 -17.53 26.30
N LEU A 142 -6.04 -16.63 25.35
CA LEU A 142 -6.85 -15.44 25.11
C LEU A 142 -8.31 -15.77 24.77
N LEU A 143 -8.54 -16.76 23.89
CA LEU A 143 -9.88 -17.19 23.52
C LEU A 143 -10.67 -17.78 24.71
N SER A 144 -9.99 -18.47 25.62
CA SER A 144 -10.60 -19.04 26.83
C SER A 144 -11.17 -17.96 27.76
N PHE A 145 -10.57 -16.77 27.81
CA PHE A 145 -11.07 -15.63 28.57
C PHE A 145 -12.11 -14.76 27.82
N SER A 146 -12.24 -14.91 26.50
CA SER A 146 -13.13 -14.07 25.67
C SER A 146 -14.60 -14.47 25.70
N GLN A 147 -15.52 -13.52 25.72
CA GLN A 147 -16.93 -13.79 25.42
C GLN A 147 -17.11 -14.15 23.93
N PRO A 148 -18.22 -14.80 23.51
CA PRO A 148 -18.43 -15.17 22.11
C PRO A 148 -18.21 -14.01 21.12
N LYS A 149 -18.79 -12.84 21.39
CA LYS A 149 -18.59 -11.63 20.57
C LYS A 149 -17.15 -11.12 20.58
N GLU A 150 -16.46 -11.23 21.72
CA GLU A 150 -15.05 -10.87 21.83
C GLU A 150 -14.17 -11.82 21.00
N SER A 151 -14.47 -13.11 21.01
CA SER A 151 -13.73 -14.12 20.25
C SER A 151 -13.73 -13.83 18.74
N ARG A 152 -14.86 -13.34 18.20
CA ARG A 152 -14.95 -12.91 16.80
C ARG A 152 -13.91 -11.87 16.43
N TYR A 153 -13.91 -10.77 17.17
CA TYR A 153 -13.06 -9.64 16.85
C TYR A 153 -11.61 -9.91 17.23
N LEU A 154 -11.37 -10.67 18.30
CA LEU A 154 -10.04 -11.14 18.65
C LEU A 154 -9.42 -11.97 17.52
N VAL A 155 -10.16 -12.96 16.99
CA VAL A 155 -9.71 -13.77 15.85
C VAL A 155 -9.43 -12.90 14.62
N ARG A 156 -10.33 -11.98 14.30
CA ARG A 156 -10.13 -11.06 13.17
C ARG A 156 -8.95 -10.11 13.39
N THR A 157 -8.67 -9.67 14.61
CA THR A 157 -7.48 -8.87 14.92
C THR A 157 -6.20 -9.70 14.79
N ILE A 158 -6.20 -10.95 15.28
CA ILE A 158 -5.05 -11.87 15.16
C ILE A 158 -4.71 -12.18 13.71
N LEU A 159 -5.73 -12.31 12.86
CA LEU A 159 -5.57 -12.54 11.42
C LEU A 159 -5.39 -11.25 10.61
N GLU A 160 -5.48 -10.07 11.25
CA GLU A 160 -5.47 -8.76 10.60
C GLU A 160 -6.57 -8.58 9.52
N GLU A 161 -7.73 -9.20 9.74
CA GLU A 161 -8.88 -9.29 8.84
C GLU A 161 -10.13 -8.54 9.35
N LEU A 162 -9.96 -7.57 10.27
CA LEU A 162 -11.07 -6.88 10.95
C LEU A 162 -12.07 -6.15 10.04
N ARG A 163 -11.61 -5.60 8.90
CA ARG A 163 -12.42 -5.06 7.78
C ARG A 163 -13.59 -4.13 8.16
N LEU A 164 -13.40 -3.20 9.11
CA LEU A 164 -14.46 -2.28 9.59
C LEU A 164 -14.73 -1.06 8.69
N GLY A 165 -14.00 -0.89 7.59
CA GLY A 165 -14.12 0.31 6.75
C GLY A 165 -13.52 1.60 7.35
N VAL A 166 -12.87 1.52 8.52
CA VAL A 166 -12.27 2.67 9.21
C VAL A 166 -10.95 3.10 8.55
N GLY A 167 -11.06 3.99 7.56
CA GLY A 167 -9.94 4.61 6.85
C GLY A 167 -9.19 5.69 7.67
N GLU A 168 -8.07 6.18 7.15
CA GLU A 168 -7.20 7.13 7.88
C GLU A 168 -7.91 8.46 8.07
N GLY A 169 -8.62 8.91 7.03
CA GLY A 169 -9.44 10.11 7.12
C GLY A 169 -10.54 10.01 8.17
N ILE A 170 -11.18 8.84 8.35
CA ILE A 170 -12.21 8.67 9.41
C ILE A 170 -11.56 8.86 10.78
N VAL A 171 -10.40 8.24 11.01
CA VAL A 171 -9.67 8.36 12.29
C VAL A 171 -9.19 9.80 12.51
N ARG A 172 -8.62 10.45 11.49
CA ARG A 172 -8.21 11.86 11.54
C ARG A 172 -9.38 12.75 11.97
N ASP A 173 -10.51 12.63 11.27
CA ASP A 173 -11.71 13.43 11.52
C ASP A 173 -12.27 13.14 12.92
N ALA A 174 -12.22 11.88 13.36
CA ALA A 174 -12.67 11.47 14.68
C ALA A 174 -11.78 11.99 15.82
N ILE A 175 -10.46 11.98 15.66
CA ILE A 175 -9.50 12.60 16.61
C ILE A 175 -9.78 14.09 16.72
N ALA A 176 -9.95 14.76 15.58
CA ALA A 176 -10.22 16.19 15.52
C ALA A 176 -11.53 16.56 16.22
N GLN A 177 -12.60 15.81 15.94
CA GLN A 177 -13.90 15.97 16.58
C GLN A 177 -13.83 15.67 18.09
N SER A 178 -13.24 14.54 18.48
CA SER A 178 -13.18 14.07 19.87
C SER A 178 -12.41 15.00 20.79
N PHE A 179 -11.32 15.59 20.30
CA PHE A 179 -10.42 16.42 21.13
C PHE A 179 -10.48 17.91 20.76
N GLN A 180 -11.44 18.30 19.91
CA GLN A 180 -11.68 19.69 19.50
C GLN A 180 -10.41 20.38 18.96
N VAL A 181 -9.65 19.65 18.14
CA VAL A 181 -8.43 20.13 17.48
C VAL A 181 -8.64 20.33 15.99
N ASP A 182 -7.80 21.15 15.35
CA ASP A 182 -7.86 21.39 13.91
C ASP A 182 -7.51 20.10 13.14
N PRO A 183 -8.40 19.58 12.27
CA PRO A 183 -8.12 18.39 11.46
C PRO A 183 -6.83 18.49 10.63
N ARG A 184 -6.44 19.71 10.21
CA ARG A 184 -5.21 19.96 9.46
C ARG A 184 -3.96 19.75 10.31
N LEU A 185 -4.03 20.02 11.61
CA LEU A 185 -2.93 19.75 12.53
C LEU A 185 -2.82 18.26 12.84
N VAL A 186 -3.95 17.54 12.94
CA VAL A 186 -3.96 16.08 13.06
C VAL A 186 -3.33 15.43 11.82
N GLU A 187 -3.72 15.89 10.63
CA GLU A 187 -3.16 15.42 9.36
C GLU A 187 -1.66 15.69 9.27
N ARG A 188 -1.22 16.94 9.50
CA ARG A 188 0.21 17.29 9.53
C ARG A 188 0.99 16.42 10.51
N ALA A 189 0.48 16.28 11.73
CA ALA A 189 1.12 15.50 12.77
C ALA A 189 1.27 14.02 12.36
N TYR A 190 0.21 13.43 11.80
CA TYR A 190 0.24 12.07 11.29
C TYR A 190 1.20 11.92 10.10
N SER A 191 1.20 12.85 9.14
CA SER A 191 2.11 12.79 8.01
C SER A 191 3.58 12.87 8.42
N LEU A 192 3.91 13.42 9.60
CA LEU A 192 5.27 13.48 10.14
C LEU A 192 5.65 12.28 11.02
N SER A 193 4.71 11.72 11.78
CA SER A 193 4.98 10.64 12.75
C SER A 193 4.61 9.24 12.26
N SER A 194 3.68 9.15 11.30
CA SER A 194 3.02 7.92 10.86
C SER A 194 2.43 7.08 12.01
N ASP A 195 2.00 7.74 13.09
CA ASP A 195 1.42 7.10 14.27
C ASP A 195 0.19 7.90 14.78
N LEU A 196 -1.01 7.48 14.35
CA LEU A 196 -2.27 8.10 14.80
C LEU A 196 -2.51 7.94 16.31
N GLY A 197 -1.93 6.92 16.93
CA GLY A 197 -2.00 6.69 18.36
C GLY A 197 -1.29 7.78 19.16
N GLU A 198 -0.05 8.08 18.76
CA GLU A 198 0.72 9.19 19.32
C GLU A 198 0.03 10.54 19.06
N VAL A 199 -0.48 10.76 17.85
CA VAL A 199 -1.21 11.97 17.48
C VAL A 199 -2.44 12.16 18.37
N ALA A 200 -3.25 11.11 18.56
CA ALA A 200 -4.43 11.17 19.43
C ALA A 200 -4.05 11.42 20.89
N ARG A 201 -2.99 10.79 21.38
CA ARG A 201 -2.47 10.99 22.74
C ARG A 201 -2.09 12.44 22.98
N ILE A 202 -1.40 13.06 22.02
CA ILE A 202 -0.97 14.47 22.07
C ILE A 202 -2.17 15.39 21.92
N ALA A 203 -3.08 15.14 20.97
CA ALA A 203 -4.31 15.90 20.80
C ALA A 203 -5.14 15.93 22.09
N LYS A 204 -5.30 14.78 22.76
CA LYS A 204 -6.05 14.68 24.02
C LYS A 204 -5.40 15.45 25.18
N SER A 205 -4.06 15.45 25.28
CA SER A 205 -3.37 16.06 26.42
C SER A 205 -2.96 17.51 26.23
N GLU A 206 -2.64 17.91 25.00
CA GLU A 206 -1.96 19.17 24.69
C GLU A 206 -2.67 19.96 23.56
N GLY A 207 -3.75 19.42 23.00
CA GLY A 207 -4.55 20.07 21.97
C GLY A 207 -3.74 20.48 20.74
N ASN A 208 -4.14 21.60 20.14
CA ASN A 208 -3.52 22.14 18.93
C ASN A 208 -2.03 22.49 19.11
N ASP A 209 -1.63 22.94 20.31
CA ASP A 209 -0.25 23.37 20.55
C ASP A 209 0.71 22.18 20.69
N GLY A 210 0.25 21.06 21.26
CA GLY A 210 0.99 19.81 21.22
C GLY A 210 1.18 19.29 19.80
N LEU A 211 0.12 19.31 18.98
CA LEU A 211 0.17 18.83 17.59
C LEU A 211 1.16 19.64 16.72
N LYS A 212 1.28 20.95 16.94
CA LYS A 212 2.25 21.80 16.23
C LYS A 212 3.70 21.42 16.53
N LYS A 213 3.98 20.91 17.74
CA LYS A 213 5.34 20.54 18.18
C LYS A 213 5.83 19.21 17.60
N ILE A 214 4.92 18.37 17.07
CA ILE A 214 5.30 17.13 16.40
C ILE A 214 6.18 17.45 15.19
N ASN A 215 7.32 16.76 15.12
CA ASN A 215 8.37 16.95 14.14
C ASN A 215 8.93 15.59 13.70
N LEU A 216 9.75 15.60 12.66
CA LEU A 216 10.42 14.40 12.15
C LEU A 216 11.33 13.79 13.21
N MET A 217 11.34 12.46 13.28
CA MET A 217 12.23 11.70 14.16
C MET A 217 12.90 10.58 13.37
N PRO A 218 14.24 10.59 13.24
CA PRO A 218 15.00 9.47 12.67
C PRO A 218 14.57 8.12 13.24
N GLY A 219 14.44 7.11 12.39
CA GLY A 219 13.92 5.79 12.75
C GLY A 219 12.38 5.66 12.76
N ARG A 220 11.62 6.76 12.66
CA ARG A 220 10.18 6.74 12.37
C ARG A 220 9.92 7.32 10.99
N PRO A 221 9.26 6.61 10.06
CA PRO A 221 9.02 7.13 8.73
C PRO A 221 7.95 8.21 8.73
N MET A 222 8.01 9.08 7.73
CA MET A 222 6.98 10.06 7.43
C MET A 222 6.22 9.68 6.16
N GLU A 223 5.04 10.24 5.94
CA GLU A 223 4.36 10.08 4.67
C GLU A 223 5.10 10.81 3.55
N VAL A 224 5.22 10.18 2.39
CA VAL A 224 5.99 10.73 1.27
C VAL A 224 5.21 11.80 0.49
N MET A 225 5.91 12.84 0.02
CA MET A 225 5.34 13.82 -0.92
C MET A 225 5.08 13.19 -2.29
N LEU A 226 3.91 13.41 -2.89
CA LEU A 226 3.47 12.80 -4.15
C LEU A 226 3.38 13.80 -5.30
N ALA A 227 3.68 13.34 -6.52
CA ALA A 227 3.65 14.17 -7.73
C ALA A 227 2.29 14.11 -8.45
N GLN A 228 1.91 15.19 -9.12
CA GLN A 228 0.84 15.16 -10.13
C GLN A 228 1.36 14.60 -11.47
N LYS A 229 0.46 14.21 -12.37
CA LYS A 229 0.85 13.86 -13.75
C LYS A 229 0.75 15.13 -14.60
N ALA A 230 1.80 15.45 -15.34
CA ALA A 230 1.74 16.47 -16.39
C ALA A 230 1.44 15.79 -17.74
N LYS A 231 0.83 16.54 -18.65
CA LYS A 231 0.56 16.15 -20.03
C LYS A 231 1.86 16.03 -20.82
N ASP A 232 2.70 17.05 -20.73
CA ASP A 232 3.96 17.18 -21.44
C ASP A 232 4.92 18.11 -20.66
N ILE A 233 6.13 18.30 -21.19
CA ILE A 233 7.16 19.16 -20.60
C ILE A 233 6.74 20.64 -20.64
N GLN A 234 6.08 21.06 -21.72
CA GLN A 234 5.67 22.46 -21.93
C GLN A 234 4.72 22.92 -20.83
N GLU A 235 3.74 22.10 -20.44
CA GLU A 235 2.82 22.40 -19.34
C GLU A 235 3.55 22.78 -18.05
N VAL A 236 4.68 22.13 -17.76
CA VAL A 236 5.44 22.38 -16.53
C VAL A 236 6.32 23.61 -16.64
N LEU A 237 6.92 23.87 -17.81
CA LEU A 237 7.71 25.07 -18.08
C LEU A 237 6.85 26.34 -18.10
N ASP A 238 5.60 26.25 -18.60
CA ASP A 238 4.65 27.36 -18.56
C ASP A 238 4.28 27.73 -17.11
N LYS A 239 4.19 26.72 -16.23
CA LYS A 239 3.90 26.91 -14.80
C LYS A 239 5.10 27.42 -14.02
N PHE A 240 6.31 26.97 -14.37
CA PHE A 240 7.54 27.29 -13.64
C PHE A 240 8.63 27.75 -14.60
N LYS A 241 9.09 28.99 -14.41
CA LYS A 241 10.10 29.60 -15.29
C LYS A 241 11.40 28.80 -15.41
N ILE A 242 11.84 28.14 -14.33
CA ILE A 242 13.04 27.29 -14.30
C ILE A 242 12.68 26.04 -13.49
N VAL A 243 12.94 24.87 -14.06
CA VAL A 243 12.51 23.58 -13.51
C VAL A 243 13.72 22.68 -13.31
N ALA A 244 13.74 21.95 -12.18
CA ALA A 244 14.64 20.83 -12.00
C ALA A 244 13.97 19.56 -12.55
N PHE A 245 14.51 19.03 -13.64
CA PHE A 245 14.16 17.72 -14.16
C PHE A 245 15.10 16.66 -13.60
N GLU A 246 14.54 15.59 -13.07
CA GLU A 246 15.28 14.41 -12.63
C GLU A 246 14.77 13.16 -13.35
N ILE A 247 15.61 12.15 -13.51
CA ILE A 247 15.16 10.87 -14.08
C ILE A 247 14.03 10.31 -13.19
N LYS A 248 12.94 9.87 -13.83
CA LYS A 248 11.90 9.10 -13.16
C LYS A 248 12.27 7.63 -13.21
N TYR A 249 13.10 7.23 -12.27
CA TYR A 249 13.57 5.86 -12.13
C TYR A 249 12.41 4.85 -11.97
N ASP A 250 12.53 3.69 -12.63
CA ASP A 250 11.59 2.56 -12.47
C ASP A 250 12.06 1.67 -11.33
N GLY A 251 11.54 1.92 -10.13
CA GLY A 251 12.01 1.25 -8.93
C GLY A 251 11.01 1.33 -7.78
N ALA A 252 11.55 1.23 -6.57
CA ALA A 252 10.81 1.46 -5.35
C ALA A 252 11.39 2.66 -4.62
N ARG A 253 10.56 3.68 -4.38
CA ARG A 253 10.89 4.77 -3.47
C ARG A 253 11.20 4.25 -2.06
N ILE A 254 12.37 4.63 -1.56
CA ILE A 254 12.87 4.31 -0.22
C ILE A 254 13.17 5.61 0.54
N GLN A 255 12.67 5.68 1.77
CA GLN A 255 13.14 6.61 2.80
C GLN A 255 14.27 5.93 3.58
N ILE A 256 15.44 6.58 3.63
CA ILE A 256 16.58 6.15 4.43
C ILE A 256 16.67 7.05 5.65
N HIS A 257 16.50 6.46 6.83
CA HIS A 257 16.69 7.15 8.10
C HIS A 257 18.01 6.70 8.69
N LYS A 258 18.96 7.61 8.84
CA LYS A 258 20.21 7.39 9.57
C LYS A 258 20.10 8.06 10.93
N ASP A 259 20.41 7.30 11.98
CA ASP A 259 20.57 7.79 13.34
C ASP A 259 21.80 7.10 13.95
N ASN A 260 22.91 7.84 13.97
CA ASN A 260 24.24 7.35 14.29
C ASN A 260 24.59 6.11 13.45
N SER A 261 24.77 4.96 14.10
CA SER A 261 25.06 3.67 13.47
C SER A 261 23.82 2.89 13.04
N LYS A 262 22.62 3.35 13.39
CA LYS A 262 21.35 2.73 13.01
C LYS A 262 20.87 3.31 11.70
N VAL A 263 20.51 2.44 10.77
CA VAL A 263 19.88 2.83 9.51
C VAL A 263 18.60 2.02 9.35
N HIS A 264 17.53 2.71 9.00
CA HIS A 264 16.25 2.12 8.65
C HIS A 264 15.87 2.49 7.22
N LEU A 265 15.34 1.51 6.49
CA LEU A 265 14.85 1.68 5.12
C LEU A 265 13.34 1.47 5.12
N PHE A 266 12.58 2.45 4.65
CA PHE A 266 11.12 2.36 4.56
C PHE A 266 10.66 2.54 3.12
N THR A 267 9.75 1.68 2.66
CA THR A 267 9.14 1.84 1.33
C THR A 267 8.18 3.03 1.29
N ARG A 268 7.68 3.35 0.10
CA ARG A 268 6.54 4.28 -0.07
C ARG A 268 5.33 3.98 0.82
N ARG A 269 5.09 2.70 1.17
CA ARG A 269 3.99 2.28 2.07
C ARG A 269 4.41 2.22 3.53
N LEU A 270 5.60 2.76 3.83
CA LEU A 270 6.20 2.82 5.15
C LEU A 270 6.54 1.44 5.73
N GLU A 271 6.58 0.40 4.89
CA GLU A 271 7.04 -0.94 5.30
C GLU A 271 8.55 -0.89 5.55
N ASN A 272 8.99 -1.42 6.69
CA ASN A 272 10.40 -1.52 7.01
C ASN A 272 11.06 -2.66 6.21
N VAL A 273 11.99 -2.29 5.32
CA VAL A 273 12.72 -3.23 4.43
C VAL A 273 14.20 -3.29 4.75
N THR A 274 14.61 -2.83 5.94
CA THR A 274 16.02 -2.71 6.35
C THR A 274 16.78 -4.04 6.23
N LYS A 275 16.14 -5.16 6.60
CA LYS A 275 16.77 -6.49 6.61
C LYS A 275 16.98 -7.06 5.20
N GLN A 276 16.18 -6.61 4.23
CA GLN A 276 16.17 -7.11 2.85
C GLN A 276 17.27 -6.48 1.98
N PHE A 277 17.79 -5.32 2.40
CA PHE A 277 18.76 -4.53 1.65
C PHE A 277 19.99 -4.17 2.52
N PRO A 278 20.71 -5.18 3.06
CA PRO A 278 21.87 -4.94 3.94
C PRO A 278 23.00 -4.15 3.26
N GLU A 279 23.14 -4.26 1.94
CA GLU A 279 24.12 -3.50 1.16
C GLU A 279 23.76 -2.00 1.10
N ILE A 280 22.48 -1.65 0.97
CA ILE A 280 22.03 -0.25 1.02
C ILE A 280 22.15 0.32 2.43
N VAL A 281 21.87 -0.49 3.45
CA VAL A 281 22.12 -0.14 4.86
C VAL A 281 23.59 0.19 5.08
N LYS A 282 24.50 -0.65 4.57
CA LYS A 282 25.95 -0.41 4.65
C LYS A 282 26.32 0.89 3.93
N SER A 283 25.90 1.06 2.68
CA SER A 283 26.18 2.27 1.90
C SER A 283 25.67 3.53 2.58
N ALA A 284 24.47 3.52 3.14
CA ALA A 284 23.92 4.67 3.87
C ALA A 284 24.75 5.04 5.11
N LYS A 285 25.27 4.06 5.86
CA LYS A 285 26.13 4.32 7.02
C LYS A 285 27.44 5.00 6.62
N GLU A 286 28.08 4.47 5.57
CA GLU A 286 29.41 4.86 5.13
C GLU A 286 29.39 6.16 4.32
N ASN A 287 28.31 6.40 3.56
CA ASN A 287 28.30 7.41 2.50
C ASN A 287 27.35 8.59 2.76
N ILE A 288 26.53 8.55 3.81
CA ILE A 288 25.83 9.75 4.30
C ILE A 288 26.70 10.37 5.40
N ARG A 289 27.22 11.58 5.17
CA ARG A 289 27.97 12.35 6.16
C ARG A 289 27.05 12.90 7.24
N GLY A 290 27.53 12.91 8.48
CA GLY A 290 26.73 13.31 9.64
C GLY A 290 26.16 12.11 10.40
N ASP A 291 25.75 12.33 11.63
CA ASP A 291 25.20 11.34 12.53
C ASP A 291 23.71 11.12 12.27
N SER A 292 22.96 12.14 11.83
CA SER A 292 21.51 12.02 11.70
C SER A 292 20.95 12.61 10.41
N ALA A 293 20.21 11.82 9.64
CA ALA A 293 19.64 12.26 8.37
C ALA A 293 18.38 11.47 7.98
N ILE A 294 17.47 12.11 7.25
CA ILE A 294 16.39 11.44 6.51
C ILE A 294 16.48 11.88 5.05
N VAL A 295 16.85 10.92 4.19
CA VAL A 295 16.99 11.12 2.75
C VAL A 295 16.04 10.19 2.00
N GLU A 296 15.63 10.62 0.81
CA GLU A 296 14.76 9.83 -0.07
C GLU A 296 15.45 9.52 -1.39
N GLY A 297 15.22 8.32 -1.91
CA GLY A 297 15.70 7.91 -3.22
C GLY A 297 14.83 6.86 -3.86
N GLU A 298 15.08 6.60 -5.15
CA GLU A 298 14.49 5.46 -5.85
C GLU A 298 15.51 4.33 -5.88
N MET A 299 15.13 3.18 -5.31
CA MET A 299 15.92 1.95 -5.40
C MET A 299 15.52 1.19 -6.65
N VAL A 300 16.49 0.90 -7.51
CA VAL A 300 16.28 0.26 -8.81
C VAL A 300 16.97 -1.09 -8.81
N ALA A 301 16.26 -2.15 -9.23
CA ALA A 301 16.91 -3.41 -9.55
C ALA A 301 17.59 -3.26 -10.91
N ILE A 302 18.87 -3.57 -11.00
CA ILE A 302 19.67 -3.46 -12.23
C ILE A 302 20.01 -4.84 -12.74
N LYS A 303 20.32 -4.94 -14.04
CA LYS A 303 20.72 -6.21 -14.64
C LYS A 303 22.04 -6.69 -14.05
N ASP A 304 23.07 -5.86 -14.06
CA ASP A 304 24.33 -6.04 -13.36
C ASP A 304 25.07 -4.68 -13.20
N LEU A 305 26.35 -4.70 -12.77
CA LEU A 305 27.12 -3.46 -12.55
C LEU A 305 27.66 -2.84 -13.85
N ASP A 306 27.77 -3.63 -14.92
CA ASP A 306 28.25 -3.19 -16.23
C ASP A 306 27.07 -2.68 -17.08
N ASP A 307 25.96 -3.42 -17.06
CA ASP A 307 24.68 -3.07 -17.69
C ASP A 307 23.65 -2.63 -16.63
N ARG A 308 23.55 -1.32 -16.46
CA ARG A 308 22.72 -0.69 -15.43
C ARG A 308 21.25 -0.53 -15.85
N HIS A 309 20.82 -1.15 -16.95
CA HIS A 309 19.42 -1.13 -17.35
C HIS A 309 18.53 -1.68 -16.22
N PRO A 310 17.40 -1.01 -15.95
CA PRO A 310 16.48 -1.44 -14.91
C PRO A 310 15.87 -2.80 -15.26
N ARG A 311 15.79 -3.67 -14.26
CA ARG A 311 15.02 -4.89 -14.31
C ARG A 311 13.55 -4.60 -14.03
N PRO A 312 12.63 -5.48 -14.48
CA PRO A 312 11.22 -5.33 -14.17
C PRO A 312 10.99 -5.21 -12.66
N PHE A 313 10.11 -4.28 -12.25
CA PHE A 313 9.75 -4.03 -10.84
C PHE A 313 9.38 -5.30 -10.05
N GLN A 314 8.89 -6.35 -10.72
CA GLN A 314 8.56 -7.64 -10.10
C GLN A 314 9.77 -8.26 -9.39
N ASP A 315 10.98 -8.11 -9.93
CA ASP A 315 12.21 -8.61 -9.32
C ASP A 315 12.51 -7.87 -8.01
N LEU A 316 12.36 -6.55 -8.00
CA LEU A 316 12.49 -5.75 -6.77
C LEU A 316 11.40 -6.10 -5.74
N SER A 317 10.16 -6.31 -6.19
CA SER A 317 9.04 -6.71 -5.32
C SER A 317 9.26 -8.08 -4.68
N ARG A 318 9.84 -9.05 -5.41
CA ARG A 318 10.25 -10.34 -4.86
C ARG A 318 11.26 -10.15 -3.73
N ARG A 319 12.23 -9.25 -3.94
CA ARG A 319 13.26 -8.95 -2.95
C ARG A 319 12.70 -8.28 -1.68
N ILE A 320 11.82 -7.29 -1.83
CA ILE A 320 11.12 -6.63 -0.71
C ILE A 320 10.36 -7.63 0.16
N LYS A 321 9.69 -8.61 -0.46
CA LYS A 321 8.88 -9.61 0.25
C LYS A 321 9.70 -10.75 0.88
N ARG A 322 10.96 -10.93 0.49
CA ARG A 322 11.78 -12.06 0.92
C ARG A 322 12.32 -11.82 2.33
N LYS A 323 12.25 -12.84 3.20
CA LYS A 323 12.75 -12.79 4.59
C LYS A 323 13.91 -13.75 4.87
N TYR A 324 14.26 -14.59 3.90
CA TYR A 324 15.30 -15.63 4.00
C TYR A 324 16.20 -15.60 2.76
N ASP A 325 17.41 -16.16 2.85
CA ASP A 325 18.39 -16.25 1.75
C ASP A 325 18.78 -14.88 1.16
N ILE A 326 18.80 -13.83 2.01
CA ILE A 326 19.12 -12.47 1.59
C ILE A 326 20.47 -12.37 0.85
N PRO A 327 21.58 -13.01 1.31
CA PRO A 327 22.86 -12.93 0.59
C PRO A 327 22.81 -13.48 -0.83
N GLU A 328 21.98 -14.49 -1.09
CA GLU A 328 21.78 -15.04 -2.43
C GLU A 328 20.97 -14.07 -3.30
N MET A 329 19.92 -13.47 -2.73
CA MET A 329 19.09 -12.48 -3.42
C MET A 329 19.87 -11.22 -3.81
N VAL A 330 20.80 -10.76 -2.97
CA VAL A 330 21.69 -9.63 -3.27
C VAL A 330 22.49 -9.91 -4.55
N LYS A 331 23.00 -11.13 -4.73
CA LYS A 331 23.75 -11.54 -5.93
C LYS A 331 22.84 -11.69 -7.15
N LYS A 332 21.64 -12.27 -6.96
CA LYS A 332 20.70 -12.55 -8.05
C LYS A 332 19.97 -11.31 -8.57
N ILE A 333 19.72 -10.34 -7.70
CA ILE A 333 18.98 -9.11 -7.98
C ILE A 333 19.77 -7.94 -7.38
N PRO A 334 20.85 -7.52 -8.07
CA PRO A 334 21.61 -6.35 -7.66
C PRO A 334 20.71 -5.11 -7.74
N VAL A 335 20.96 -4.15 -6.85
CA VAL A 335 20.22 -2.90 -6.81
C VAL A 335 21.18 -1.72 -6.67
N GLU A 336 20.71 -0.57 -7.11
CA GLU A 336 21.28 0.74 -6.83
C GLU A 336 20.22 1.64 -6.21
N ILE A 337 20.64 2.73 -5.57
CA ILE A 337 19.73 3.77 -5.07
C ILE A 337 20.14 5.14 -5.59
N ASN A 338 19.15 5.87 -6.11
CA ASN A 338 19.28 7.20 -6.69
C ASN A 338 18.54 8.21 -5.80
N LEU A 339 19.28 8.93 -4.97
CA LEU A 339 18.80 9.85 -3.94
C LEU A 339 18.39 11.20 -4.52
N PHE A 340 17.19 11.68 -4.19
CA PHE A 340 16.60 12.86 -4.81
C PHE A 340 16.09 13.94 -3.83
N ASP A 341 16.06 13.68 -2.52
CA ASP A 341 15.70 14.69 -1.51
C ASP A 341 16.33 14.41 -0.14
N VAL A 342 16.44 15.46 0.67
CA VAL A 342 16.79 15.39 2.10
C VAL A 342 15.81 16.25 2.88
N VAL A 343 15.15 15.66 3.86
CA VAL A 343 14.07 16.32 4.63
C VAL A 343 14.41 16.54 6.10
N PHE A 344 15.50 15.94 6.57
CA PHE A 344 16.02 16.11 7.93
C PHE A 344 17.53 15.92 7.91
N TYR A 345 18.25 16.74 8.67
CA TYR A 345 19.69 16.64 8.83
C TYR A 345 20.12 17.22 10.18
N GLU A 346 20.92 16.49 10.95
CA GLU A 346 21.55 16.94 12.22
C GLU A 346 20.59 17.63 13.20
N GLY A 347 19.46 16.99 13.49
CA GLY A 347 18.47 17.53 14.44
C GLY A 347 17.48 18.52 13.84
N GLU A 348 17.69 18.97 12.59
CA GLU A 348 16.88 19.99 11.95
C GLU A 348 16.01 19.44 10.83
N SER A 349 14.71 19.74 10.90
CA SER A 349 13.78 19.50 9.80
C SER A 349 14.06 20.47 8.65
N LYS A 350 14.10 19.93 7.43
CA LYS A 350 14.30 20.67 6.17
C LYS A 350 13.04 20.74 5.33
N ILE A 351 11.90 20.25 5.81
CA ILE A 351 10.65 20.21 5.03
C ILE A 351 10.16 21.60 4.60
N GLY A 352 10.41 22.63 5.43
CA GLY A 352 10.06 24.03 5.12
C GLY A 352 11.03 24.71 4.15
N GLU A 353 12.21 24.12 3.90
CA GLU A 353 13.22 24.67 3.00
C GLU A 353 12.84 24.48 1.54
N LYS A 354 13.31 25.39 0.69
CA LYS A 354 13.15 25.31 -0.76
C LYS A 354 13.86 24.09 -1.33
N PHE A 355 13.28 23.43 -2.34
CA PHE A 355 13.86 22.24 -2.96
C PHE A 355 15.32 22.41 -3.38
N LYS A 356 15.68 23.57 -3.97
CA LYS A 356 17.07 23.86 -4.36
C LYS A 356 18.05 23.85 -3.17
N ASN A 357 17.62 24.27 -1.98
CA ASN A 357 18.46 24.26 -0.77
C ASN A 357 18.61 22.83 -0.26
N ARG A 358 17.51 22.05 -0.28
CA ARG A 358 17.55 20.63 0.10
C ARG A 358 18.44 19.84 -0.86
N ARG A 359 18.30 20.02 -2.17
CA ARG A 359 19.14 19.33 -3.18
C ARG A 359 20.64 19.65 -3.01
N LYS A 360 21.00 20.92 -2.78
CA LYS A 360 22.39 21.31 -2.47
C LYS A 360 22.91 20.69 -1.18
N LEU A 361 22.07 20.60 -0.15
CA LEU A 361 22.44 19.92 1.09
C LEU A 361 22.66 18.42 0.83
N LEU A 362 21.78 17.78 0.07
CA LEU A 362 21.92 16.38 -0.33
C LEU A 362 23.25 16.15 -1.06
N GLU A 363 23.60 16.99 -2.03
CA GLU A 363 24.90 16.92 -2.74
C GLU A 363 26.10 17.02 -1.81
N LYS A 364 26.00 17.86 -0.78
CA LYS A 364 27.08 18.07 0.20
C LYS A 364 27.28 16.86 1.13
N ILE A 365 26.20 16.20 1.52
CA ILE A 365 26.22 15.15 2.56
C ILE A 365 26.37 13.74 1.98
N ILE A 366 26.10 13.53 0.70
CA ILE A 366 26.22 12.22 0.06
C ILE A 366 27.59 12.07 -0.60
N MET A 367 28.27 10.97 -0.30
CA MET A 367 29.46 10.51 -1.02
C MET A 367 29.04 9.44 -2.02
N GLU A 368 29.01 9.77 -3.31
CA GLU A 368 28.52 8.84 -4.32
C GLU A 368 29.44 7.62 -4.48
N THR A 369 28.83 6.46 -4.72
CA THR A 369 29.49 5.21 -5.08
C THR A 369 28.83 4.60 -6.31
N ASP A 370 29.32 3.45 -6.77
CA ASP A 370 28.72 2.77 -7.91
C ASP A 370 27.26 2.40 -7.72
N THR A 371 26.75 2.21 -6.50
CA THR A 371 25.35 1.80 -6.25
C THR A 371 24.60 2.74 -5.31
N PHE A 372 25.24 3.82 -4.84
CA PHE A 372 24.66 4.81 -3.94
C PHE A 372 24.90 6.20 -4.51
N LYS A 373 23.91 6.74 -5.21
CA LYS A 373 24.08 7.89 -6.09
C LYS A 373 23.05 8.97 -5.81
N LEU A 374 23.32 10.15 -6.32
CA LEU A 374 22.35 11.22 -6.44
C LEU A 374 21.55 11.02 -7.74
N ALA A 375 20.26 11.32 -7.69
CA ALA A 375 19.41 11.32 -8.87
C ALA A 375 19.94 12.33 -9.89
N GLU A 376 20.17 11.89 -11.11
CA GLU A 376 20.63 12.75 -12.19
C GLU A 376 19.64 13.89 -12.41
N GLN A 377 20.14 15.12 -12.51
CA GLN A 377 19.33 16.33 -12.59
C GLN A 377 19.78 17.25 -13.71
N SER A 378 18.82 17.83 -14.42
CA SER A 378 18.99 18.96 -15.34
C SER A 378 18.11 20.11 -14.88
N ILE A 379 18.70 21.29 -14.64
CA ILE A 379 17.96 22.50 -14.31
C ILE A 379 17.91 23.37 -15.56
N THR A 380 16.73 23.56 -16.12
CA THR A 380 16.57 24.31 -17.37
C THR A 380 15.23 25.03 -17.46
N ASN A 381 15.17 25.99 -18.36
CA ASN A 381 13.96 26.63 -18.86
C ASN A 381 13.73 26.37 -20.37
N SER A 382 14.61 25.60 -21.01
CA SER A 382 14.51 25.23 -22.43
C SER A 382 13.75 23.92 -22.58
N ILE A 383 12.79 23.93 -23.51
CA ILE A 383 12.04 22.73 -23.90
C ILE A 383 12.96 21.71 -24.57
N GLU A 384 13.94 22.17 -25.36
CA GLU A 384 14.89 21.32 -26.07
C GLU A 384 15.82 20.57 -25.10
N GLU A 385 16.37 21.27 -24.11
CA GLU A 385 17.22 20.64 -23.09
C GLU A 385 16.44 19.65 -22.22
N ALA A 386 15.20 19.99 -21.84
CA ALA A 386 14.32 19.12 -21.09
C ALA A 386 13.89 17.89 -21.89
N ASP A 387 13.57 18.03 -23.19
CA ASP A 387 13.23 16.90 -24.07
C ASP A 387 14.44 15.98 -24.28
N LYS A 388 15.64 16.54 -24.48
CA LYS A 388 16.88 15.76 -24.56
C LYS A 388 17.11 14.94 -23.30
N PHE A 389 16.90 15.54 -22.12
CA PHE A 389 17.02 14.85 -20.84
C PHE A 389 15.94 13.77 -20.67
N TYR A 390 14.70 14.05 -21.09
CA TYR A 390 13.59 13.10 -21.10
C TYR A 390 13.86 11.88 -21.98
N ARG A 391 14.30 12.07 -23.23
CA ARG A 391 14.67 10.97 -24.13
C ARG A 391 15.83 10.16 -23.59
N ARG A 392 16.82 10.81 -22.98
CA ARG A 392 17.92 10.09 -22.31
C ARG A 392 17.40 9.20 -21.19
N ALA A 393 16.45 9.68 -20.36
CA ALA A 393 15.85 8.87 -19.31
C ALA A 393 15.16 7.61 -19.86
N LEU A 394 14.44 7.73 -20.98
CA LEU A 394 13.81 6.60 -21.67
C LEU A 394 14.84 5.63 -22.25
N ASN A 395 15.90 6.14 -22.88
CA ASN A 395 16.98 5.32 -23.44
C ASN A 395 17.76 4.54 -22.38
N LEU A 396 17.77 5.03 -21.13
CA LEU A 396 18.31 4.31 -19.97
C LEU A 396 17.33 3.26 -19.41
N GLY A 397 16.15 3.09 -20.02
CA GLY A 397 15.10 2.15 -19.63
C GLY A 397 14.19 2.63 -18.50
N HIS A 398 14.25 3.91 -18.11
CA HIS A 398 13.44 4.46 -17.02
C HIS A 398 12.11 5.07 -17.50
N GLU A 399 11.23 5.41 -16.57
CA GLU A 399 9.82 5.73 -16.88
C GLU A 399 9.59 7.11 -17.53
N GLY A 400 10.61 7.96 -17.60
CA GLY A 400 10.53 9.35 -18.04
C GLY A 400 11.24 10.30 -17.08
N VAL A 401 10.65 11.46 -16.79
CA VAL A 401 11.24 12.48 -15.89
C VAL A 401 10.28 12.95 -14.81
N MET A 402 10.85 13.31 -13.67
CA MET A 402 10.22 14.08 -12.61
C MET A 402 10.57 15.55 -12.82
N ALA A 403 9.60 16.44 -12.73
CA ALA A 403 9.79 17.88 -12.87
C ALA A 403 9.42 18.57 -11.55
N LYS A 404 10.37 19.29 -10.96
CA LYS A 404 10.28 19.87 -9.62
C LYS A 404 10.50 21.38 -9.66
N ASN A 405 9.63 22.12 -8.97
CA ASN A 405 9.84 23.55 -8.74
C ASN A 405 10.97 23.76 -7.70
N LEU A 406 11.98 24.53 -8.07
CA LEU A 406 13.16 24.83 -7.26
C LEU A 406 12.86 25.54 -5.92
N ASP A 407 11.80 26.34 -5.87
CA ASP A 407 11.43 27.15 -4.72
C ASP A 407 10.38 26.49 -3.81
N ALA A 408 9.96 25.25 -4.12
CA ALA A 408 8.88 24.59 -3.40
C ALA A 408 9.35 23.88 -2.11
N PRO A 409 8.53 23.90 -1.03
CA PRO A 409 8.79 23.14 0.19
C PRO A 409 8.49 21.66 -0.02
N TYR A 410 8.94 20.84 0.92
CA TYR A 410 8.50 19.45 1.02
C TYR A 410 7.18 19.37 1.77
N GLN A 411 6.19 18.67 1.23
CA GLN A 411 4.89 18.49 1.87
C GLN A 411 4.60 16.99 2.08
N PRO A 412 4.84 16.46 3.29
CA PRO A 412 4.56 15.07 3.62
C PRO A 412 3.09 14.70 3.36
N GLY A 413 2.84 13.47 2.89
CA GLY A 413 1.50 12.91 2.64
C GLY A 413 0.70 13.55 1.50
N SER A 414 1.15 14.66 0.94
CA SER A 414 0.36 15.45 0.00
C SER A 414 0.74 15.21 -1.46
N ARG A 415 -0.26 15.22 -2.35
CA ARG A 415 -0.03 15.31 -3.79
C ARG A 415 0.02 16.78 -4.21
N VAL A 416 1.21 17.24 -4.59
CA VAL A 416 1.51 18.67 -4.74
C VAL A 416 1.46 19.14 -6.19
N GLY A 417 1.00 20.37 -6.41
CA GLY A 417 0.94 21.03 -7.73
C GLY A 417 2.26 21.62 -8.21
N TYR A 418 3.39 21.23 -7.62
CA TYR A 418 4.74 21.75 -7.90
C TYR A 418 5.80 20.64 -8.05
N MET A 419 5.33 19.40 -8.15
CA MET A 419 6.12 18.24 -8.51
C MET A 419 5.28 17.40 -9.48
N TYR A 420 5.82 17.14 -10.67
CA TYR A 420 5.12 16.46 -11.75
C TYR A 420 5.90 15.24 -12.20
N LYS A 421 5.18 14.19 -12.62
CA LYS A 421 5.74 13.09 -13.40
C LYS A 421 5.33 13.25 -14.86
N ILE A 422 6.30 13.13 -15.74
CA ILE A 422 6.14 13.16 -17.19
C ILE A 422 6.58 11.79 -17.69
N LYS A 423 5.63 11.04 -18.25
CA LYS A 423 5.82 9.68 -18.79
C LYS A 423 5.39 9.69 -20.26
N PRO A 424 5.84 8.72 -21.06
CA PRO A 424 5.33 8.53 -22.41
C PRO A 424 3.80 8.47 -22.41
N ILE A 425 3.19 9.12 -23.38
CA ILE A 425 1.79 8.89 -23.69
C ILE A 425 1.77 7.54 -24.41
N MET A 426 1.48 6.47 -23.67
CA MET A 426 1.21 5.18 -24.29
C MET A 426 -0.04 5.33 -25.16
N GLU A 427 0.04 4.86 -26.40
CA GLU A 427 -1.14 4.74 -27.24
C GLU A 427 -2.14 3.83 -26.51
N THR A 428 -3.42 4.23 -26.44
CA THR A 428 -4.46 3.38 -25.86
C THR A 428 -4.73 2.20 -26.78
N LEU A 429 -5.22 1.10 -26.20
CA LEU A 429 -5.69 -0.04 -26.97
C LEU A 429 -7.22 -0.12 -26.91
N ASP A 430 -7.86 -0.31 -28.05
CA ASP A 430 -9.27 -0.65 -28.17
C ASP A 430 -9.42 -2.18 -28.08
N LEU A 431 -10.04 -2.68 -27.02
CA LEU A 431 -10.06 -4.11 -26.68
C LEU A 431 -11.46 -4.63 -26.46
N VAL A 432 -11.66 -5.91 -26.75
CA VAL A 432 -12.97 -6.56 -26.59
C VAL A 432 -13.12 -7.15 -25.20
N ILE A 433 -14.28 -6.96 -24.59
CA ILE A 433 -14.66 -7.66 -23.37
C ILE A 433 -15.22 -9.04 -23.74
N ILE A 434 -14.54 -10.10 -23.28
CA ILE A 434 -14.92 -11.50 -23.54
C ILE A 434 -15.24 -12.31 -22.28
N GLY A 435 -15.11 -11.68 -21.10
CA GLY A 435 -15.48 -12.28 -19.83
C GLY A 435 -15.51 -11.23 -18.73
N ALA A 436 -16.05 -11.59 -17.58
CA ALA A 436 -16.06 -10.72 -16.41
C ALA A 436 -16.11 -11.51 -15.10
N THR A 437 -15.91 -10.82 -13.98
CA THR A 437 -16.05 -11.37 -12.63
C THR A 437 -16.97 -10.49 -11.80
N TRP A 438 -17.97 -11.11 -11.16
CA TRP A 438 -18.84 -10.46 -10.18
C TRP A 438 -18.03 -9.91 -9.01
N GLY A 439 -18.38 -8.72 -8.54
CA GLY A 439 -17.68 -8.04 -7.45
C GLY A 439 -17.82 -8.73 -6.08
N GLU A 440 -17.23 -8.11 -5.07
CA GLU A 440 -17.34 -8.55 -3.68
C GLU A 440 -17.87 -7.42 -2.78
N GLY A 441 -18.41 -7.80 -1.62
CA GLY A 441 -18.96 -6.86 -0.64
C GLY A 441 -20.02 -5.94 -1.26
N ARG A 442 -19.82 -4.62 -1.14
CA ARG A 442 -20.78 -3.62 -1.63
C ARG A 442 -21.04 -3.68 -3.14
N ARG A 443 -20.12 -4.25 -3.95
CA ARG A 443 -20.24 -4.35 -5.42
C ARG A 443 -20.60 -5.75 -5.90
N ALA A 444 -21.06 -6.64 -5.01
CA ALA A 444 -21.38 -8.02 -5.36
C ALA A 444 -22.46 -8.17 -6.45
N HIS A 445 -23.28 -7.15 -6.65
CA HIS A 445 -24.36 -7.10 -7.65
C HIS A 445 -23.94 -6.49 -9.00
N TRP A 446 -22.65 -6.16 -9.18
CA TRP A 446 -22.10 -5.66 -10.44
C TRP A 446 -20.95 -6.56 -10.94
N LEU A 447 -20.78 -6.61 -12.25
CA LEU A 447 -19.53 -7.07 -12.87
C LEU A 447 -18.46 -6.02 -12.57
N ALA A 448 -17.37 -6.44 -11.92
CA ALA A 448 -16.38 -5.52 -11.35
C ALA A 448 -14.97 -5.68 -11.93
N SER A 449 -14.72 -6.75 -12.69
CA SER A 449 -13.46 -7.03 -13.38
C SER A 449 -13.77 -7.62 -14.74
N PHE A 450 -13.23 -7.05 -15.81
CA PHE A 450 -13.53 -7.40 -17.20
C PHE A 450 -12.29 -8.02 -17.85
N LEU A 451 -12.44 -9.21 -18.43
CA LEU A 451 -11.41 -9.89 -19.20
C LEU A 451 -11.37 -9.31 -20.61
N LEU A 452 -10.21 -8.75 -20.96
CA LEU A 452 -9.94 -8.05 -22.20
C LEU A 452 -9.23 -8.96 -23.20
N ALA A 453 -9.55 -8.79 -24.47
CA ALA A 453 -8.91 -9.50 -25.56
C ALA A 453 -8.60 -8.59 -26.76
N VAL A 454 -7.51 -8.93 -27.45
CA VAL A 454 -7.15 -8.42 -28.78
C VAL A 454 -7.70 -9.36 -29.85
N LEU A 455 -7.84 -8.85 -31.07
CA LEU A 455 -8.18 -9.68 -32.23
C LEU A 455 -6.90 -10.32 -32.80
N ASP A 456 -6.92 -11.63 -33.01
CA ASP A 456 -5.96 -12.29 -33.88
C ASP A 456 -6.48 -12.24 -35.33
N PRO A 457 -5.85 -11.48 -36.24
CA PRO A 457 -6.35 -11.35 -37.61
C PRO A 457 -6.22 -12.64 -38.42
N ASP A 458 -5.32 -13.56 -38.02
CA ASP A 458 -5.05 -14.79 -38.77
C ASP A 458 -6.11 -15.86 -38.45
N THR A 459 -6.52 -15.96 -37.19
CA THR A 459 -7.50 -16.95 -36.72
C THR A 459 -8.92 -16.38 -36.56
N GLY A 460 -9.05 -15.07 -36.44
CA GLY A 460 -10.29 -14.39 -36.07
C GLY A 460 -10.67 -14.57 -34.59
N GLU A 461 -9.79 -15.17 -33.78
CA GLU A 461 -10.05 -15.42 -32.36
C GLU A 461 -9.74 -14.19 -31.50
N PHE A 462 -10.43 -14.10 -30.36
CA PHE A 462 -10.16 -13.09 -29.35
C PHE A 462 -9.17 -13.62 -28.31
N LEU A 463 -7.92 -13.17 -28.39
CA LEU A 463 -6.85 -13.58 -27.50
C LEU A 463 -6.79 -12.69 -26.27
N THR A 464 -6.92 -13.30 -25.09
CA THR A 464 -6.88 -12.57 -23.81
C THR A 464 -5.57 -11.81 -23.62
N ILE A 465 -5.62 -10.61 -23.04
CA ILE A 465 -4.44 -9.76 -22.79
C ILE A 465 -4.47 -9.06 -21.42
N GLY A 466 -5.50 -9.28 -20.61
CA GLY A 466 -5.55 -8.68 -19.27
C GLY A 466 -6.93 -8.69 -18.63
N LYS A 467 -6.98 -8.36 -17.35
CA LYS A 467 -8.22 -8.06 -16.62
C LYS A 467 -8.22 -6.60 -16.18
N MET A 468 -9.34 -5.91 -16.38
CA MET A 468 -9.53 -4.50 -16.04
C MET A 468 -10.67 -4.32 -15.03
N GLY A 469 -10.38 -3.72 -13.88
CA GLY A 469 -11.37 -3.37 -12.87
C GLY A 469 -11.25 -1.93 -12.36
N THR A 470 -10.52 -1.07 -13.08
CA THR A 470 -10.24 0.31 -12.68
C THR A 470 -10.58 1.29 -13.81
N GLY A 471 -10.83 2.57 -13.49
CA GLY A 471 -11.27 3.58 -14.45
C GLY A 471 -12.79 3.74 -14.56
N PHE A 472 -13.56 2.98 -13.78
CA PHE A 472 -15.02 3.03 -13.75
C PHE A 472 -15.54 3.82 -12.54
N THR A 473 -16.56 4.63 -12.77
CA THR A 473 -17.49 5.12 -11.74
C THR A 473 -18.47 4.01 -11.34
N ASP A 474 -19.16 4.17 -10.20
CA ASP A 474 -20.18 3.21 -9.78
C ASP A 474 -21.34 3.13 -10.81
N GLU A 475 -21.69 4.26 -11.45
CA GLU A 475 -22.68 4.28 -12.53
C GLU A 475 -22.22 3.49 -13.76
N GLN A 476 -20.97 3.66 -14.19
CA GLN A 476 -20.43 2.89 -15.31
C GLN A 476 -20.34 1.39 -15.03
N PHE A 477 -20.09 0.99 -13.78
CA PHE A 477 -20.18 -0.44 -13.41
C PHE A 477 -21.60 -0.98 -13.56
N ARG A 478 -22.61 -0.18 -13.18
CA ARG A 478 -24.02 -0.54 -13.34
C ARG A 478 -24.40 -0.66 -14.81
N GLU A 479 -24.14 0.36 -15.61
CA GLU A 479 -24.43 0.39 -17.05
C GLU A 479 -23.75 -0.77 -17.80
N MET A 480 -22.47 -1.01 -17.49
CA MET A 480 -21.71 -2.11 -18.09
C MET A 480 -22.28 -3.47 -17.68
N THR A 481 -22.71 -3.61 -16.42
CA THR A 481 -23.37 -4.83 -15.95
C THR A 481 -24.70 -5.04 -16.68
N GLU A 482 -25.54 -4.03 -16.81
CA GLU A 482 -26.81 -4.10 -17.52
C GLU A 482 -26.61 -4.48 -18.99
N THR A 483 -25.61 -3.90 -19.64
CA THR A 483 -25.25 -4.18 -21.04
C THR A 483 -24.76 -5.61 -21.25
N LEU A 484 -23.89 -6.12 -20.37
CA LEU A 484 -23.23 -7.41 -20.54
C LEU A 484 -24.02 -8.59 -19.96
N LYS A 485 -25.00 -8.35 -19.07
CA LYS A 485 -25.76 -9.42 -18.42
C LYS A 485 -26.50 -10.31 -19.43
N GLY A 486 -27.01 -9.72 -20.52
CA GLY A 486 -27.65 -10.46 -21.62
C GLY A 486 -26.67 -11.23 -22.51
N GLU A 487 -25.38 -10.96 -22.40
CA GLU A 487 -24.32 -11.57 -23.22
C GLU A 487 -23.57 -12.69 -22.50
N ILE A 488 -23.97 -13.04 -21.27
CA ILE A 488 -23.37 -14.14 -20.51
C ILE A 488 -23.67 -15.47 -21.22
N SER A 489 -22.62 -16.14 -21.67
CA SER A 489 -22.70 -17.46 -22.32
C SER A 489 -22.47 -18.61 -21.35
N GLU A 490 -21.62 -18.41 -20.34
CA GLU A 490 -21.28 -19.40 -19.33
C GLU A 490 -20.98 -18.70 -18.00
N GLN A 491 -21.32 -19.33 -16.88
CA GLN A 491 -21.02 -18.82 -15.55
C GLN A 491 -20.47 -19.93 -14.64
N MET A 492 -19.32 -19.68 -14.03
CA MET A 492 -18.67 -20.56 -13.06
C MET A 492 -18.38 -19.77 -11.78
N GLY A 493 -19.23 -19.93 -10.78
CA GLY A 493 -19.15 -19.15 -9.54
C GLY A 493 -19.29 -17.65 -9.82
N LYS A 494 -18.21 -16.89 -9.58
CA LYS A 494 -18.15 -15.44 -9.82
C LYS A 494 -17.67 -15.07 -11.22
N GLU A 495 -17.03 -15.98 -11.95
CA GLU A 495 -16.53 -15.70 -13.29
C GLU A 495 -17.60 -16.01 -14.34
N VAL A 496 -17.74 -15.11 -15.31
CA VAL A 496 -18.66 -15.26 -16.45
C VAL A 496 -17.86 -15.15 -17.74
N LYS A 497 -18.17 -16.00 -18.72
CA LYS A 497 -17.77 -15.81 -20.11
C LYS A 497 -18.86 -15.02 -20.82
N LEU A 498 -18.43 -14.09 -21.67
CA LEU A 498 -19.30 -13.18 -22.39
C LEU A 498 -19.14 -13.40 -23.89
N LYS A 499 -20.22 -13.24 -24.63
CA LYS A 499 -20.14 -13.13 -26.08
C LYS A 499 -19.38 -11.84 -26.43
N PRO A 500 -18.36 -11.89 -27.32
CA PRO A 500 -17.62 -10.71 -27.74
C PRO A 500 -18.57 -9.70 -28.39
N LYS A 501 -18.76 -8.54 -27.75
CA LYS A 501 -19.71 -7.51 -28.22
C LYS A 501 -19.25 -6.10 -27.92
N VAL A 502 -18.75 -5.86 -26.71
CA VAL A 502 -18.40 -4.52 -26.25
C VAL A 502 -16.90 -4.29 -26.43
N VAL A 503 -16.57 -3.19 -27.12
CA VAL A 503 -15.19 -2.67 -27.24
C VAL A 503 -14.99 -1.52 -26.28
N VAL A 504 -13.83 -1.49 -25.64
CA VAL A 504 -13.43 -0.44 -24.69
C VAL A 504 -12.07 0.10 -25.05
N GLU A 505 -11.90 1.41 -24.93
CA GLU A 505 -10.59 2.06 -25.03
C GLU A 505 -9.91 1.96 -23.66
N VAL A 506 -8.72 1.37 -23.65
CA VAL A 506 -8.00 0.99 -22.45
C VAL A 506 -6.64 1.68 -22.43
N ALA A 507 -6.44 2.47 -21.37
CA ALA A 507 -5.12 2.98 -21.02
C ALA A 507 -4.40 1.95 -20.15
N TYR A 508 -3.09 1.83 -20.34
CA TYR A 508 -2.24 0.93 -19.58
C TYR A 508 -0.90 1.61 -19.30
N GLU A 509 -0.14 1.07 -18.35
CA GLU A 509 1.17 1.63 -18.01
C GLU A 509 2.30 0.96 -18.80
N GLU A 510 2.13 -0.29 -19.21
CA GLU A 510 3.13 -1.12 -19.89
C GLU A 510 2.46 -2.36 -20.51
N ILE A 511 3.00 -2.88 -21.62
CA ILE A 511 2.68 -4.23 -22.14
C ILE A 511 3.84 -5.16 -21.74
N GLN A 512 3.53 -6.33 -21.19
CA GLN A 512 4.53 -7.29 -20.72
C GLN A 512 4.32 -8.66 -21.39
N LYS A 513 5.40 -9.38 -21.69
CA LYS A 513 5.29 -10.81 -22.06
C LYS A 513 4.77 -11.61 -20.87
N SER A 514 3.76 -12.45 -21.08
CA SER A 514 3.12 -13.22 -20.02
C SER A 514 2.57 -14.56 -20.52
N PRO A 515 2.89 -15.70 -19.87
CA PRO A 515 2.32 -17.00 -20.21
C PRO A 515 0.88 -17.18 -19.70
N THR A 516 0.36 -16.23 -18.91
CA THR A 516 -0.96 -16.34 -18.27
C THR A 516 -2.12 -16.12 -19.23
N TYR A 517 -1.89 -15.34 -20.30
CA TYR A 517 -2.93 -14.96 -21.24
C TYR A 517 -2.63 -15.52 -22.62
N SER A 518 -3.68 -15.87 -23.37
CA SER A 518 -3.56 -16.54 -24.67
C SER A 518 -2.88 -15.71 -25.75
N SER A 519 -2.84 -14.38 -25.62
CA SER A 519 -2.05 -13.52 -26.53
C SER A 519 -0.53 -13.64 -26.32
N GLY A 520 -0.07 -14.24 -25.22
CA GLY A 520 1.33 -14.19 -24.81
C GLY A 520 1.74 -12.86 -24.16
N TYR A 521 0.80 -11.91 -24.01
CA TYR A 521 1.04 -10.59 -23.45
C TYR A 521 0.06 -10.25 -22.31
N ALA A 522 0.43 -9.29 -21.47
CA ALA A 522 -0.38 -8.78 -20.37
C ALA A 522 -0.29 -7.25 -20.29
N LEU A 523 -1.44 -6.58 -20.14
CA LEU A 523 -1.50 -5.16 -19.83
C LEU A 523 -1.25 -4.92 -18.35
N ARG A 524 -0.34 -4.00 -18.04
CA ARG A 524 -0.07 -3.55 -16.67
C ARG A 524 -0.99 -2.38 -16.31
N PHE A 525 -1.74 -2.55 -15.23
CA PHE A 525 -2.72 -1.58 -14.70
C PHE A 525 -3.70 -1.04 -15.77
N PRO A 526 -4.39 -1.91 -16.53
CA PRO A 526 -5.37 -1.47 -17.50
C PRO A 526 -6.50 -0.70 -16.81
N ARG A 527 -6.90 0.42 -17.41
CA ARG A 527 -7.98 1.28 -16.93
C ARG A 527 -8.87 1.68 -18.09
N LEU A 528 -10.17 1.74 -17.82
CA LEU A 528 -11.12 2.24 -18.79
C LEU A 528 -10.83 3.72 -19.07
N VAL A 529 -10.70 4.06 -20.35
CA VAL A 529 -10.79 5.45 -20.82
C VAL A 529 -12.24 5.75 -21.16
N ARG A 530 -12.84 4.94 -22.05
CA ARG A 530 -14.26 5.02 -22.43
C ARG A 530 -14.74 3.72 -23.10
N VAL A 531 -16.05 3.57 -23.21
CA VAL A 531 -16.67 2.53 -24.04
C VAL A 531 -16.69 3.02 -25.50
N ARG A 532 -16.28 2.16 -26.44
CA ARG A 532 -16.22 2.48 -27.87
C ARG A 532 -17.50 2.03 -28.56
N THR A 533 -18.56 2.83 -28.43
CA THR A 533 -19.85 2.56 -29.10
C THR A 533 -19.76 2.69 -30.63
N ASP A 534 -18.68 3.29 -31.12
CA ASP A 534 -18.35 3.47 -32.53
C ASP A 534 -17.59 2.27 -33.14
N LYS A 535 -17.18 1.28 -32.33
CA LYS A 535 -16.41 0.11 -32.78
C LYS A 535 -17.13 -1.20 -32.47
N GLY A 536 -17.11 -2.13 -33.42
CA GLY A 536 -17.48 -3.53 -33.20
C GLY A 536 -16.27 -4.38 -32.75
N PRO A 537 -16.49 -5.61 -32.26
CA PRO A 537 -15.40 -6.50 -31.83
C PRO A 537 -14.31 -6.72 -32.89
N GLN A 538 -14.67 -6.70 -34.18
CA GLN A 538 -13.74 -6.87 -35.29
C GLN A 538 -12.88 -5.62 -35.57
N ASP A 539 -13.21 -4.47 -34.97
CA ASP A 539 -12.45 -3.21 -35.07
C ASP A 539 -11.53 -2.99 -33.86
N ALA A 540 -11.42 -4.00 -32.98
CA ALA A 540 -10.51 -3.99 -31.86
C ALA A 540 -9.06 -4.09 -32.35
N ASP A 541 -8.14 -3.57 -31.53
CA ASP A 541 -6.72 -3.66 -31.81
C ASP A 541 -6.25 -5.12 -31.86
N THR A 542 -5.31 -5.36 -32.77
CA THR A 542 -4.85 -6.71 -33.10
C THR A 542 -3.66 -7.14 -32.25
N LEU A 543 -3.36 -8.44 -32.26
CA LEU A 543 -2.11 -8.95 -31.68
C LEU A 543 -0.88 -8.27 -32.31
N GLN A 544 -0.86 -8.11 -33.64
CA GLN A 544 0.22 -7.42 -34.35
C GLN A 544 0.41 -5.98 -33.86
N ARG A 545 -0.69 -5.26 -33.60
CA ARG A 545 -0.63 -3.91 -33.04
C ARG A 545 0.02 -3.86 -31.66
N VAL A 546 -0.24 -4.85 -30.82
CA VAL A 546 0.42 -4.98 -29.51
C VAL A 546 1.92 -5.21 -29.66
N GLU A 547 2.33 -6.03 -30.63
CA GLU A 547 3.74 -6.30 -30.92
C GLU A 547 4.46 -5.08 -31.49
N GLU A 548 3.80 -4.30 -32.35
CA GLU A 548 4.31 -3.01 -32.82
C GLU A 548 4.58 -2.05 -31.65
N LEU A 549 3.63 -1.92 -30.73
CA LEU A 549 3.73 -1.07 -29.55
C LEU A 549 4.81 -1.52 -28.56
N LEU A 550 5.29 -2.76 -28.65
CA LEU A 550 6.44 -3.27 -27.89
C LEU A 550 7.78 -3.02 -28.57
N SER A 551 7.78 -2.78 -29.88
CA SER A 551 8.99 -2.56 -30.69
C SER A 551 9.38 -1.09 -30.85
N LYS A 552 8.49 -0.17 -30.46
CA LYS A 552 8.74 1.26 -30.31
C LYS A 552 9.25 1.57 -28.91
#